data_AF-A0A946CF78-F1
#
_entry.id   AF-A0A946CF78-F1
#
_cell.length_a   1.000
_cell.length_b   1.000
_cell.length_c   1.000
_cell.angle_alpha   90.00
_cell.angle_beta   90.00
_cell.angle_gamma   90.00
#
_symmetry.space_group_name_H-M   'P 1'
#
loop_
_entity.id
_entity.type
_entity.pdbx_description
1 polymer ?
#
loop_
_entity_poly.entity_id
_entity_poly.type
_entity_poly.pdbx_seq_one_letter_code
_entity_poly.pdbx_strand_id
1 'polypeptide(L)'
;MILKTQIAFLIAVTSLAPAKVDFAHEVLPILKENCAKCHTNGKYKGGLSLDTRETLLDSETVEPGDSQNSLFIQVLTAQDEDERMPHDADPLPADSIATLAKWVNEGLAWEKGFTFKKKTWKAPLGHQKVDLPGPEGGNPIDRIAAVYFQKNRVQPPASISDARFLRRVSLDLVGLLPLQSELEKFVTSDLGEKREAKIKQILSRDLDYADHWMTFWNDLLRNDYAGTGFIDGGRRQITGWLYLSLKENKPYDQFVRELLNPTAESEGFIKGIKWRGNVNASQVPEIQFAQNVSQIFFGENMKCASCHDSFINDWKLEDAYGMAAIIAGKPLEMYRCDKPTGEKMDAKFLFHELGPIDKTSSRDDRLKRVAELATTEGNGRLARTIVNRLWARLMGRGLVEPVDMMSNRPWSEDMLDYLAWDFAKNGYNLKRTLSIIVSSRTYQSATVIASKSGEGFVFEGPSAKRMTAEQFIDAVWGITKTAPGKIDAKVERKSEKARVVRASLVKSTLLMRALGRPNREQVVTTRPADLTTLQALELNNGREFVNYLNRGATKLVDEKERVETLYLEALSRLPSSLEKQVAREILGARVTPESAADFLWAILMLPEFQFIN
;
A
#
# COMPACT_ATOMS: atom_id res chain seq x y z
N MET A 1 24.47 102.99 -22.52
CA MET A 1 23.32 102.38 -21.81
C MET A 1 22.85 101.19 -22.63
N ILE A 2 22.99 99.96 -22.10
CA ILE A 2 22.13 98.78 -22.27
C ILE A 2 22.86 97.62 -21.57
N LEU A 3 22.25 97.15 -20.48
CA LEU A 3 22.65 96.02 -19.63
C LEU A 3 22.68 94.71 -20.44
N LYS A 4 23.74 93.90 -20.31
CA LYS A 4 23.72 92.48 -20.70
C LYS A 4 23.83 91.60 -19.46
N THR A 5 22.72 91.00 -19.09
CA THR A 5 22.56 90.03 -18.02
C THR A 5 23.17 88.70 -18.45
N GLN A 6 24.16 88.19 -17.72
CA GLN A 6 24.65 86.81 -17.87
C GLN A 6 23.81 85.89 -16.98
N ILE A 7 23.16 84.89 -17.59
CA ILE A 7 22.48 83.80 -16.90
C ILE A 7 23.42 82.59 -16.96
N ALA A 8 23.88 82.13 -15.79
CA ALA A 8 24.60 80.87 -15.65
C ALA A 8 23.57 79.73 -15.48
N PHE A 9 23.64 78.72 -16.36
CA PHE A 9 22.83 77.50 -16.27
C PHE A 9 23.62 76.45 -15.48
N LEU A 10 23.11 76.07 -14.30
CA LEU A 10 23.55 74.87 -13.57
C LEU A 10 22.89 73.65 -14.22
N ILE A 11 23.70 72.70 -14.71
CA ILE A 11 23.22 71.37 -15.13
C ILE A 11 23.23 70.47 -13.89
N ALA A 12 22.05 70.08 -13.42
CA ALA A 12 21.89 69.02 -12.42
C ALA A 12 21.90 67.66 -13.13
N VAL A 13 22.92 66.85 -12.85
CA VAL A 13 22.98 65.44 -13.25
C VAL A 13 22.19 64.63 -12.23
N THR A 14 21.01 64.17 -12.58
CA THR A 14 20.24 63.19 -11.80
C THR A 14 20.82 61.79 -12.02
N SER A 15 21.47 61.25 -10.98
CA SER A 15 21.86 59.84 -10.91
C SER A 15 20.61 58.95 -10.84
N LEU A 16 20.27 58.27 -11.94
CA LEU A 16 19.33 57.14 -11.91
C LEU A 16 19.96 55.99 -11.13
N ALA A 17 19.35 55.62 -9.99
CA ALA A 17 19.72 54.39 -9.29
C ALA A 17 19.44 53.18 -10.21
N PRO A 18 20.33 52.18 -10.26
CA PRO A 18 20.11 50.99 -11.09
C PRO A 18 18.84 50.25 -10.64
N ALA A 19 18.06 49.77 -11.62
CA ALA A 19 16.84 49.01 -11.34
C ALA A 19 17.15 47.72 -10.57
N LYS A 20 16.31 47.40 -9.57
CA LYS A 20 16.37 46.14 -8.81
C LYS A 20 16.09 44.95 -9.74
N VAL A 21 16.66 43.79 -9.42
CA VAL A 21 16.42 42.55 -10.15
C VAL A 21 15.00 42.05 -9.88
N ASP A 22 14.25 41.76 -10.94
CA ASP A 22 12.94 41.15 -10.87
C ASP A 22 13.07 39.62 -10.75
N PHE A 23 12.70 39.08 -9.59
CA PHE A 23 12.76 37.65 -9.36
C PHE A 23 11.94 36.85 -10.37
N ALA A 24 10.70 37.26 -10.68
CA ALA A 24 9.77 36.46 -11.48
C ALA A 24 10.19 36.38 -12.95
N HIS A 25 10.76 37.46 -13.48
CA HIS A 25 11.11 37.58 -14.89
C HIS A 25 12.58 37.33 -15.20
N GLU A 26 13.50 37.64 -14.26
CA GLU A 26 14.95 37.55 -14.52
C GLU A 26 15.61 36.36 -13.80
N VAL A 27 15.24 36.07 -12.55
CA VAL A 27 15.89 35.03 -11.73
C VAL A 27 15.22 33.67 -11.89
N LEU A 28 13.90 33.62 -11.76
CA LEU A 28 13.10 32.41 -11.77
C LEU A 28 13.33 31.56 -13.04
N PRO A 29 13.38 32.13 -14.27
CA PRO A 29 13.67 31.33 -15.46
C PRO A 29 15.03 30.63 -15.40
N ILE A 30 16.07 31.31 -14.89
CA ILE A 30 17.43 30.76 -14.75
C ILE A 30 17.42 29.58 -13.77
N LEU A 31 16.83 29.78 -12.59
CA LEU A 31 16.75 28.74 -11.56
C LEU A 31 15.91 27.53 -12.02
N LYS A 32 14.81 27.79 -12.73
CA LYS A 32 13.90 26.74 -13.22
C LYS A 32 14.57 25.84 -14.26
N GLU A 33 15.29 26.44 -15.21
CA GLU A 33 15.93 25.71 -16.30
C GLU A 33 17.17 24.95 -15.83
N ASN A 34 18.02 25.61 -15.04
CA ASN A 34 19.38 25.12 -14.77
C ASN A 34 19.53 24.45 -13.40
N CYS A 35 18.65 24.72 -12.45
CA CYS A 35 18.85 24.30 -11.05
C CYS A 35 17.72 23.40 -10.52
N ALA A 36 16.47 23.67 -10.91
CA ALA A 36 15.30 23.07 -10.28
C ALA A 36 15.25 21.54 -10.39
N LYS A 37 15.81 20.95 -11.45
CA LYS A 37 15.84 19.49 -11.65
C LYS A 37 16.53 18.72 -10.51
N CYS A 38 17.52 19.34 -9.87
CA CYS A 38 18.40 18.70 -8.88
C CYS A 38 18.30 19.29 -7.47
N HIS A 39 17.69 20.48 -7.33
CA HIS A 39 17.66 21.24 -6.08
C HIS A 39 16.24 21.63 -5.64
N THR A 40 15.19 20.98 -6.15
CA THR A 40 13.79 21.22 -5.74
C THR A 40 13.04 19.92 -5.52
N ASN A 41 11.86 19.99 -4.91
CA ASN A 41 10.89 18.88 -4.82
C ASN A 41 11.46 17.62 -4.18
N GLY A 42 12.18 17.76 -3.06
CA GLY A 42 12.79 16.63 -2.35
C GLY A 42 14.10 16.12 -2.95
N LYS A 43 14.54 16.67 -4.09
CA LYS A 43 15.89 16.45 -4.63
C LYS A 43 16.74 17.66 -4.26
N TYR A 44 17.69 17.48 -3.33
CA TYR A 44 18.56 18.54 -2.82
C TYR A 44 20.02 18.11 -2.93
N LYS A 45 20.53 17.97 -4.16
CA LYS A 45 21.94 17.62 -4.36
C LYS A 45 22.84 18.65 -3.64
N GLY A 46 23.87 18.17 -2.95
CA GLY A 46 24.77 19.02 -2.18
C GLY A 46 24.10 19.74 -0.99
N GLY A 47 22.90 19.33 -0.57
CA GLY A 47 22.17 19.96 0.54
C GLY A 47 21.45 21.26 0.18
N LEU A 48 21.58 21.75 -1.06
CA LEU A 48 20.94 22.97 -1.54
C LEU A 48 19.46 22.74 -1.88
N SER A 49 18.56 23.50 -1.23
CA SER A 49 17.14 23.55 -1.54
C SER A 49 16.73 24.90 -2.12
N LEU A 50 16.11 24.88 -3.30
CA LEU A 50 15.53 26.06 -3.95
C LEU A 50 14.00 26.13 -3.78
N ASP A 51 13.39 25.27 -2.96
CA ASP A 51 11.92 25.19 -2.83
C ASP A 51 11.29 26.49 -2.34
N THR A 52 11.89 27.16 -1.35
CA THR A 52 11.53 28.52 -0.93
C THR A 52 12.78 29.33 -0.59
N ARG A 53 12.62 30.66 -0.43
CA ARG A 53 13.68 31.55 0.04
C ARG A 53 14.26 31.08 1.37
N GLU A 54 13.41 30.67 2.29
CA GLU A 54 13.80 30.20 3.62
C GLU A 54 14.67 28.95 3.49
N THR A 55 14.24 27.95 2.69
CA THR A 55 15.03 26.72 2.53
C THR A 55 16.36 26.92 1.81
N LEU A 56 16.47 27.96 0.97
CA LEU A 56 17.73 28.35 0.35
C LEU A 56 18.69 28.94 1.37
N LEU A 57 18.19 29.77 2.29
CA LEU A 57 18.98 30.34 3.38
C LEU A 57 19.41 29.25 4.37
N ASP A 58 18.51 28.34 4.72
CA ASP A 58 18.77 27.22 5.63
C ASP A 58 19.84 26.25 5.09
N SER A 59 20.14 26.30 3.79
CA SER A 59 21.23 25.50 3.19
C SER A 59 22.63 26.02 3.53
N GLU A 60 22.74 27.22 4.11
CA GLU A 60 24.00 27.88 4.46
C GLU A 60 24.96 28.05 3.26
N THR A 61 24.44 28.01 2.04
CA THR A 61 25.23 28.17 0.80
C THR A 61 25.16 29.58 0.20
N VAL A 62 24.30 30.45 0.74
CA VAL A 62 24.07 31.81 0.25
C VAL A 62 24.14 32.80 1.40
N GLU A 63 24.92 33.84 1.22
CA GLU A 63 25.06 34.99 2.12
C GLU A 63 24.33 36.20 1.50
N PRO A 64 23.10 36.55 1.95
CA PRO A 64 22.35 37.66 1.39
C PRO A 64 23.11 38.98 1.55
N GLY A 65 23.29 39.70 0.45
CA GLY A 65 24.11 40.91 0.41
C GLY A 65 25.57 40.68 0.02
N ASP A 66 26.03 39.42 -0.05
CA ASP A 66 27.42 39.08 -0.38
C ASP A 66 27.52 37.88 -1.33
N SER A 67 27.38 38.18 -2.63
CA SER A 67 27.58 37.18 -3.70
C SER A 67 29.00 36.64 -3.79
N GLN A 68 30.03 37.36 -3.32
CA GLN A 68 31.42 36.90 -3.43
C GLN A 68 31.73 35.78 -2.45
N ASN A 69 31.15 35.84 -1.25
CA ASN A 69 31.30 34.82 -0.22
C ASN A 69 30.19 33.74 -0.26
N SER A 70 29.18 33.90 -1.11
CA SER A 70 28.14 32.89 -1.31
C SER A 70 28.66 31.70 -2.12
N LEU A 71 28.77 30.51 -1.50
CA LEU A 71 29.14 29.26 -2.18
C LEU A 71 28.29 29.01 -3.43
N PHE A 72 26.99 29.35 -3.36
CA PHE A 72 26.04 29.28 -4.48
C PHE A 72 26.52 30.00 -5.75
N ILE A 73 27.25 31.11 -5.64
CA ILE A 73 27.80 31.84 -6.79
C ILE A 73 29.18 31.30 -7.16
N GLN A 74 30.00 30.93 -6.17
CA GLN A 74 31.36 30.41 -6.39
C GLN A 74 31.33 29.15 -7.27
N VAL A 75 30.42 28.21 -7.00
CA VAL A 75 30.30 26.97 -7.80
C VAL A 75 29.84 27.22 -9.24
N LEU A 76 29.19 28.35 -9.54
CA LEU A 76 28.81 28.71 -10.92
C LEU A 76 30.01 29.20 -11.74
N THR A 77 31.08 29.61 -11.07
CA THR A 77 32.30 30.19 -11.69
C THR A 77 33.55 29.33 -11.48
N ALA A 78 33.39 28.15 -10.88
CA ALA A 78 34.47 27.21 -10.65
C ALA A 78 35.14 26.80 -11.97
N GLN A 79 36.46 26.68 -11.94
CA GLN A 79 37.26 26.28 -13.11
C GLN A 79 37.29 24.76 -13.29
N ASP A 80 37.19 24.01 -12.20
CA ASP A 80 37.08 22.56 -12.22
C ASP A 80 35.66 22.16 -12.67
N GLU A 81 35.55 21.31 -13.68
CA GLU A 81 34.26 20.87 -14.21
C GLU A 81 33.50 19.98 -13.21
N ASP A 82 34.22 19.25 -12.35
CA ASP A 82 33.61 18.40 -11.33
C ASP A 82 33.02 19.22 -10.16
N GLU A 83 33.51 20.46 -9.97
CA GLU A 83 33.02 21.40 -8.95
C GLU A 83 32.03 22.44 -9.52
N ARG A 84 32.02 22.63 -10.85
CA ARG A 84 31.21 23.64 -11.53
C ARG A 84 29.76 23.19 -11.67
N MET A 85 28.85 24.10 -11.34
CA MET A 85 27.41 23.90 -11.54
C MET A 85 26.91 24.68 -12.75
N PRO A 86 25.96 24.13 -13.53
CA PRO A 86 25.32 22.82 -13.40
C PRO A 86 26.22 21.66 -13.85
N HIS A 87 26.24 20.59 -13.04
CA HIS A 87 27.00 19.37 -13.34
C HIS A 87 26.45 18.63 -14.58
N ASP A 88 27.33 18.06 -15.40
CA ASP A 88 27.02 17.38 -16.67
C ASP A 88 26.23 18.25 -17.67
N ALA A 89 26.41 19.57 -17.63
CA ALA A 89 25.76 20.52 -18.53
C ALA A 89 26.71 21.68 -18.89
N ASP A 90 26.34 22.45 -19.92
CA ASP A 90 27.11 23.62 -20.34
C ASP A 90 27.16 24.68 -19.20
N PRO A 91 28.27 25.43 -19.08
CA PRO A 91 28.36 26.52 -18.11
C PRO A 91 27.22 27.53 -18.27
N LEU A 92 26.74 28.10 -17.15
CA LEU A 92 25.78 29.19 -17.24
C LEU A 92 26.37 30.37 -18.03
N PRO A 93 25.56 31.03 -18.87
CA PRO A 93 25.96 32.28 -19.49
C PRO A 93 26.38 33.33 -18.45
N ALA A 94 27.42 34.11 -18.75
CA ALA A 94 27.95 35.12 -17.84
C ALA A 94 26.89 36.12 -17.36
N ASP A 95 25.96 36.50 -18.24
CA ASP A 95 24.85 37.40 -17.89
C ASP A 95 23.90 36.77 -16.87
N SER A 96 23.62 35.46 -16.98
CA SER A 96 22.80 34.74 -16.01
C SER A 96 23.49 34.69 -14.63
N ILE A 97 24.80 34.45 -14.60
CA ILE A 97 25.59 34.48 -13.36
C ILE A 97 25.57 35.88 -12.75
N ALA A 98 25.73 36.93 -13.57
CA ALA A 98 25.69 38.31 -13.13
C ALA A 98 24.31 38.68 -12.54
N THR A 99 23.22 38.24 -13.17
CA THR A 99 21.85 38.41 -12.64
C THR A 99 21.67 37.72 -11.30
N LEU A 100 22.13 36.46 -11.15
CA LEU A 100 22.06 35.73 -9.89
C LEU A 100 22.91 36.38 -8.79
N ALA A 101 24.13 36.82 -9.11
CA ALA A 101 25.00 37.52 -8.16
C ALA A 101 24.40 38.85 -7.70
N LYS A 102 23.83 39.64 -8.63
CA LYS A 102 23.12 40.87 -8.31
C LYS A 102 21.90 40.60 -7.43
N TRP A 103 21.13 39.56 -7.72
CA TRP A 103 19.99 39.13 -6.92
C TRP A 103 20.39 38.73 -5.48
N VAL A 104 21.52 38.01 -5.31
CA VAL A 104 22.09 37.71 -3.99
C VAL A 104 22.48 39.00 -3.24
N ASN A 105 23.19 39.91 -3.90
CA ASN A 105 23.60 41.21 -3.32
C ASN A 105 22.41 42.09 -2.93
N GLU A 106 21.28 41.97 -3.62
CA GLU A 106 20.03 42.68 -3.30
C GLU A 106 19.22 42.02 -2.17
N GLY A 107 19.75 40.95 -1.55
CA GLY A 107 19.16 40.30 -0.38
C GLY A 107 18.19 39.16 -0.69
N LEU A 108 18.29 38.58 -1.89
CA LEU A 108 17.45 37.47 -2.36
C LEU A 108 15.96 37.80 -2.33
N ALA A 109 15.56 38.88 -3.01
CA ALA A 109 14.15 39.22 -3.18
C ALA A 109 13.42 38.04 -3.84
N TRP A 110 12.31 37.58 -3.25
CA TRP A 110 11.57 36.39 -3.70
C TRP A 110 10.10 36.74 -3.91
N GLU A 111 9.48 36.20 -4.96
CA GLU A 111 8.06 36.44 -5.23
C GLU A 111 7.18 35.87 -4.11
N LYS A 112 6.30 36.69 -3.55
CA LYS A 112 5.57 36.31 -2.33
C LYS A 112 4.65 35.11 -2.59
N GLY A 113 4.87 34.02 -1.88
CA GLY A 113 4.08 32.79 -1.99
C GLY A 113 4.47 31.89 -3.17
N PHE A 114 5.48 32.26 -3.96
CA PHE A 114 6.07 31.38 -4.94
C PHE A 114 6.93 30.30 -4.24
N THR A 115 6.79 29.06 -4.69
CA THR A 115 7.62 27.94 -4.25
C THR A 115 7.88 27.01 -5.42
N PHE A 116 9.10 26.46 -5.51
CA PHE A 116 9.38 25.36 -6.44
C PHE A 116 8.84 24.02 -5.92
N LYS A 117 8.45 23.94 -4.64
CA LYS A 117 7.75 22.79 -4.08
C LYS A 117 6.41 22.65 -4.78
N LYS A 118 6.25 21.59 -5.56
CA LYS A 118 4.98 21.20 -6.15
C LYS A 118 3.97 21.11 -5.02
N LYS A 119 2.81 21.77 -5.17
CA LYS A 119 1.67 21.58 -4.27
C LYS A 119 1.32 20.09 -4.25
N THR A 120 1.74 19.40 -3.20
CA THR A 120 1.34 18.02 -2.94
C THR A 120 -0.14 18.06 -2.57
N TRP A 121 -0.95 17.27 -3.28
CA TRP A 121 -2.33 17.05 -2.87
C TRP A 121 -2.32 16.56 -1.42
N LYS A 122 -3.06 17.23 -0.54
CA LYS A 122 -3.21 16.83 0.86
C LYS A 122 -4.61 16.26 1.04
N ALA A 123 -4.69 14.98 1.36
CA ALA A 123 -5.95 14.35 1.66
C ALA A 123 -6.65 15.07 2.83
N PRO A 124 -7.94 15.40 2.74
CA PRO A 124 -8.70 15.88 3.88
C PRO A 124 -8.63 14.88 5.03
N LEU A 125 -8.39 15.36 6.24
CA LEU A 125 -8.26 14.49 7.41
C LEU A 125 -9.61 13.86 7.80
N GLY A 126 -10.69 14.63 7.76
CA GLY A 126 -12.06 14.16 8.04
C GLY A 126 -12.68 13.33 6.92
N HIS A 127 -13.76 12.61 7.28
CA HIS A 127 -14.63 11.94 6.31
C HIS A 127 -15.30 12.97 5.40
N GLN A 128 -15.31 12.70 4.10
CA GLN A 128 -16.02 13.53 3.11
C GLN A 128 -17.25 12.77 2.63
N LYS A 129 -18.42 13.41 2.72
CA LYS A 129 -19.64 12.84 2.13
C LYS A 129 -19.60 13.12 0.63
N VAL A 130 -19.76 12.07 -0.16
CA VAL A 130 -19.81 12.16 -1.63
C VAL A 130 -21.25 12.09 -2.09
N ASP A 131 -21.66 13.06 -2.91
CA ASP A 131 -22.97 13.05 -3.56
C ASP A 131 -22.92 12.11 -4.76
N LEU A 132 -23.70 11.03 -4.71
CA LEU A 132 -23.68 10.00 -5.74
C LEU A 132 -24.32 10.50 -7.05
N PRO A 133 -23.64 10.34 -8.20
CA PRO A 133 -24.17 10.79 -9.48
C PRO A 133 -25.28 9.87 -10.03
N GLY A 134 -26.12 10.38 -10.93
CA GLY A 134 -27.18 9.60 -11.57
C GLY A 134 -28.39 9.29 -10.67
N PRO A 135 -29.35 8.47 -11.15
CA PRO A 135 -30.60 8.18 -10.42
C PRO A 135 -30.35 7.39 -9.13
N GLU A 136 -31.28 7.49 -8.17
CA GLU A 136 -31.25 6.68 -6.96
C GLU A 136 -31.41 5.18 -7.25
N GLY A 137 -30.81 4.35 -6.40
CA GLY A 137 -30.75 2.90 -6.56
C GLY A 137 -29.46 2.41 -7.24
N GLY A 138 -29.31 1.08 -7.32
CA GLY A 138 -28.12 0.42 -7.85
C GLY A 138 -26.88 0.52 -6.94
N ASN A 139 -25.79 -0.10 -7.37
CA ASN A 139 -24.55 -0.10 -6.61
C ASN A 139 -23.86 1.29 -6.71
N PRO A 140 -23.50 1.93 -5.58
CA PRO A 140 -22.82 3.23 -5.56
C PRO A 140 -21.51 3.28 -6.34
N ILE A 141 -20.73 2.18 -6.33
CA ILE A 141 -19.47 2.09 -7.08
C ILE A 141 -19.75 2.24 -8.57
N ASP A 142 -20.80 1.60 -9.09
CA ASP A 142 -21.11 1.65 -10.52
C ASP A 142 -21.59 3.04 -10.95
N ARG A 143 -22.26 3.78 -10.06
CA ARG A 143 -22.67 5.17 -10.30
C ARG A 143 -21.44 6.08 -10.45
N ILE A 144 -20.47 5.97 -9.54
CA ILE A 144 -19.22 6.73 -9.60
C ILE A 144 -18.37 6.28 -10.82
N ALA A 145 -18.25 4.98 -11.05
CA ALA A 145 -17.48 4.42 -12.15
C ALA A 145 -18.03 4.82 -13.53
N ALA A 146 -19.35 4.90 -13.69
CA ALA A 146 -19.98 5.35 -14.94
C ALA A 146 -19.52 6.76 -15.34
N VAL A 147 -19.52 7.70 -14.39
CA VAL A 147 -19.02 9.07 -14.63
C VAL A 147 -17.52 9.05 -14.92
N TYR A 148 -16.75 8.23 -14.21
CA TYR A 148 -15.31 8.09 -14.45
C TYR A 148 -15.01 7.59 -15.87
N PHE A 149 -15.67 6.53 -16.32
CA PHE A 149 -15.48 5.96 -17.66
C PHE A 149 -15.86 6.97 -18.76
N GLN A 150 -16.96 7.69 -18.59
CA GLN A 150 -17.37 8.75 -19.51
C GLN A 150 -16.33 9.88 -19.59
N LYS A 151 -15.86 10.37 -18.43
CA LYS A 151 -14.87 11.45 -18.33
C LYS A 151 -13.54 11.08 -18.98
N ASN A 152 -13.09 9.83 -18.78
CA ASN A 152 -11.81 9.34 -19.28
C ASN A 152 -11.90 8.69 -20.68
N ARG A 153 -13.10 8.65 -21.29
CA ARG A 153 -13.36 8.06 -22.61
C ARG A 153 -12.94 6.59 -22.71
N VAL A 154 -13.15 5.85 -21.62
CA VAL A 154 -12.85 4.42 -21.53
C VAL A 154 -14.14 3.62 -21.64
N GLN A 155 -14.11 2.52 -22.39
CA GLN A 155 -15.25 1.61 -22.46
C GLN A 155 -15.25 0.68 -21.24
N PRO A 156 -16.35 0.59 -20.49
CA PRO A 156 -16.45 -0.34 -19.37
C PRO A 156 -16.28 -1.80 -19.86
N PRO A 157 -15.52 -2.66 -19.14
CA PRO A 157 -15.35 -4.05 -19.57
C PRO A 157 -16.65 -4.85 -19.49
N ALA A 158 -16.75 -5.88 -20.34
CA ALA A 158 -17.88 -6.79 -20.36
C ALA A 158 -18.04 -7.53 -19.02
N SER A 159 -19.28 -7.86 -18.64
CA SER A 159 -19.52 -8.68 -17.44
C SER A 159 -19.04 -10.11 -17.63
N ILE A 160 -18.58 -10.74 -16.54
CA ILE A 160 -18.19 -12.15 -16.54
C ILE A 160 -19.40 -13.09 -16.41
N SER A 161 -19.22 -14.34 -16.83
CA SER A 161 -20.22 -15.40 -16.63
C SER A 161 -20.40 -15.74 -15.15
N ASP A 162 -21.54 -16.36 -14.81
CA ASP A 162 -21.84 -16.77 -13.43
C ASP A 162 -20.82 -17.75 -12.85
N ALA A 163 -20.31 -18.69 -13.66
CA ALA A 163 -19.26 -19.61 -13.25
C ALA A 163 -17.97 -18.86 -12.86
N ARG A 164 -17.54 -17.90 -13.68
CA ARG A 164 -16.36 -17.06 -13.39
C ARG A 164 -16.60 -16.17 -12.17
N PHE A 165 -17.78 -15.57 -12.06
CA PHE A 165 -18.18 -14.79 -10.89
C PHE A 165 -18.08 -15.61 -9.61
N LEU A 166 -18.69 -16.81 -9.58
CA LEU A 166 -18.68 -17.67 -8.40
C LEU A 166 -17.26 -18.07 -8.00
N ARG A 167 -16.41 -18.42 -8.98
CA ARG A 167 -15.01 -18.75 -8.71
C ARG A 167 -14.26 -17.55 -8.14
N ARG A 168 -14.38 -16.38 -8.77
CA ARG A 168 -13.71 -15.14 -8.36
C ARG A 168 -14.10 -14.74 -6.94
N VAL A 169 -15.40 -14.66 -6.66
CA VAL A 169 -15.92 -14.22 -5.35
C VAL A 169 -15.63 -15.24 -4.25
N SER A 170 -15.65 -16.54 -4.53
CA SER A 170 -15.28 -17.57 -3.54
C SER A 170 -13.80 -17.47 -3.15
N LEU A 171 -12.92 -17.29 -4.13
CA LEU A 171 -11.49 -17.11 -3.87
C LEU A 171 -11.20 -15.81 -3.14
N ASP A 172 -11.85 -14.71 -3.52
CA ASP A 172 -11.61 -13.40 -2.92
C ASP A 172 -12.19 -13.23 -1.51
N LEU A 173 -13.33 -13.86 -1.21
CA LEU A 173 -13.99 -13.67 0.09
C LEU A 173 -13.61 -14.74 1.12
N VAL A 174 -13.40 -15.99 0.69
CA VAL A 174 -13.14 -17.14 1.59
C VAL A 174 -11.93 -18.00 1.17
N GLY A 175 -11.23 -17.62 0.10
CA GLY A 175 -9.97 -18.25 -0.30
C GLY A 175 -10.10 -19.68 -0.80
N LEU A 176 -11.30 -20.13 -1.17
CA LEU A 176 -11.58 -21.50 -1.60
C LEU A 176 -12.19 -21.50 -3.01
N LEU A 177 -11.89 -22.55 -3.77
CA LEU A 177 -12.64 -22.86 -4.98
C LEU A 177 -14.07 -23.31 -4.59
N PRO A 178 -15.09 -22.95 -5.39
CA PRO A 178 -16.44 -23.41 -5.12
C PRO A 178 -16.52 -24.93 -5.31
N LEU A 179 -17.36 -25.59 -4.52
CA LEU A 179 -17.66 -27.01 -4.74
C LEU A 179 -18.42 -27.18 -6.05
N GLN A 180 -18.21 -28.30 -6.75
CA GLN A 180 -18.94 -28.60 -7.99
C GLN A 180 -20.47 -28.51 -7.79
N SER A 181 -20.99 -29.10 -6.72
CA SER A 181 -22.43 -29.06 -6.41
C SER A 181 -22.94 -27.65 -6.08
N GLU A 182 -22.06 -26.74 -5.63
CA GLU A 182 -22.39 -25.34 -5.45
C GLU A 182 -22.43 -24.58 -6.79
N LEU A 183 -21.48 -24.87 -7.67
CA LEU A 183 -21.41 -24.32 -9.03
C LEU A 183 -22.64 -24.68 -9.85
N GLU A 184 -22.99 -25.96 -9.92
CA GLU A 184 -24.14 -26.47 -10.67
C GLU A 184 -25.42 -25.75 -10.23
N LYS A 185 -25.71 -25.76 -8.93
CA LYS A 185 -26.89 -25.09 -8.35
C LYS A 185 -26.93 -23.60 -8.64
N PHE A 186 -25.78 -22.93 -8.66
CA PHE A 186 -25.71 -21.49 -8.88
C PHE A 186 -25.93 -21.11 -10.35
N VAL A 187 -25.31 -21.86 -11.27
CA VAL A 187 -25.41 -21.59 -12.71
C VAL A 187 -26.82 -21.86 -13.21
N THR A 188 -27.49 -22.91 -12.72
CA THR A 188 -28.86 -23.25 -13.12
C THR A 188 -29.94 -22.50 -12.32
N SER A 189 -29.57 -21.56 -11.44
CA SER A 189 -30.54 -20.81 -10.65
C SER A 189 -31.16 -19.67 -11.47
N ASP A 190 -32.49 -19.61 -11.46
CA ASP A 190 -33.31 -18.55 -12.08
C ASP A 190 -33.76 -17.48 -11.08
N LEU A 191 -33.14 -17.43 -9.90
CA LEU A 191 -33.47 -16.41 -8.90
C LEU A 191 -33.05 -15.02 -9.39
N GLY A 192 -33.96 -14.04 -9.27
CA GLY A 192 -33.60 -12.63 -9.34
C GLY A 192 -32.55 -12.29 -8.28
N GLU A 193 -31.54 -11.49 -8.63
CA GLU A 193 -30.45 -11.09 -7.71
C GLU A 193 -29.66 -12.27 -7.12
N LYS A 194 -29.51 -13.38 -7.87
CA LYS A 194 -28.80 -14.57 -7.40
C LYS A 194 -27.36 -14.30 -6.97
N ARG A 195 -26.67 -13.32 -7.58
CA ARG A 195 -25.28 -12.96 -7.25
C ARG A 195 -25.20 -12.33 -5.87
N GLU A 196 -26.11 -11.41 -5.55
CA GLU A 196 -26.24 -10.74 -4.26
C GLU A 196 -26.56 -11.75 -3.15
N ALA A 197 -27.52 -12.66 -3.41
CA ALA A 197 -27.84 -13.75 -2.49
C ALA A 197 -26.63 -14.67 -2.23
N LYS A 198 -25.87 -14.99 -3.28
CA LYS A 198 -24.65 -15.82 -3.17
C LYS A 198 -23.54 -15.11 -2.38
N ILE A 199 -23.32 -13.81 -2.59
CA ILE A 199 -22.36 -13.01 -1.82
C ILE A 199 -22.70 -13.06 -0.33
N LYS A 200 -23.97 -12.84 0.03
CA LYS A 200 -24.45 -12.94 1.41
C LYS A 200 -24.21 -14.33 2.00
N GLN A 201 -24.48 -15.38 1.23
CA GLN A 201 -24.25 -16.77 1.64
C GLN A 201 -22.76 -17.07 1.88
N ILE A 202 -21.86 -16.54 1.05
CA ILE A 202 -20.41 -16.75 1.21
C ILE A 202 -19.90 -15.98 2.43
N LEU A 203 -20.29 -14.72 2.61
CA LEU A 203 -19.86 -13.90 3.74
C LEU A 203 -20.40 -14.39 5.10
N SER A 204 -21.50 -15.14 5.12
CA SER A 204 -22.01 -15.79 6.34
C SER A 204 -21.20 -17.05 6.74
N ARG A 205 -20.21 -17.47 5.94
CA ARG A 205 -19.30 -18.58 6.30
C ARG A 205 -18.20 -18.04 7.21
N ASP A 206 -18.54 -17.71 8.45
CA ASP A 206 -17.66 -16.99 9.38
C ASP A 206 -16.28 -17.64 9.58
N LEU A 207 -16.24 -18.98 9.60
CA LEU A 207 -14.98 -19.73 9.73
C LEU A 207 -14.13 -19.64 8.46
N ASP A 208 -14.71 -19.87 7.29
CA ASP A 208 -13.96 -19.83 6.03
C ASP A 208 -13.49 -18.41 5.71
N TYR A 209 -14.30 -17.41 6.08
CA TYR A 209 -13.92 -16.00 6.08
C TYR A 209 -12.75 -15.72 7.01
N ALA A 210 -12.85 -16.11 8.29
CA ALA A 210 -11.79 -15.87 9.26
C ALA A 210 -10.49 -16.53 8.80
N ASP A 211 -10.52 -17.80 8.43
CA ASP A 211 -9.35 -18.53 7.92
C ASP A 211 -8.69 -17.82 6.74
N HIS A 212 -9.48 -17.34 5.78
CA HIS A 212 -8.94 -16.66 4.60
C HIS A 212 -8.28 -15.32 4.97
N TRP A 213 -8.98 -14.50 5.73
CA TRP A 213 -8.52 -13.16 6.07
C TRP A 213 -7.41 -13.15 7.12
N MET A 214 -7.19 -14.25 7.85
CA MET A 214 -5.97 -14.43 8.65
C MET A 214 -4.71 -14.19 7.81
N THR A 215 -4.68 -14.57 6.53
CA THR A 215 -3.50 -14.33 5.66
C THR A 215 -3.21 -12.83 5.52
N PHE A 216 -4.22 -12.04 5.13
CA PHE A 216 -4.09 -10.60 4.93
C PHE A 216 -3.68 -9.89 6.23
N TRP A 217 -4.35 -10.22 7.35
CA TRP A 217 -4.08 -9.57 8.62
C TRP A 217 -2.79 -10.02 9.29
N ASN A 218 -2.39 -11.28 9.14
CA ASN A 218 -1.10 -11.74 9.62
C ASN A 218 0.06 -11.01 8.93
N ASP A 219 -0.05 -10.77 7.63
CA ASP A 219 0.95 -10.02 6.87
C ASP A 219 1.04 -8.56 7.33
N LEU A 220 -0.11 -7.89 7.51
CA LEU A 220 -0.16 -6.51 8.01
C LEU A 220 0.33 -6.39 9.45
N LEU A 221 -0.17 -7.23 10.36
CA LEU A 221 0.11 -7.16 11.79
C LEU A 221 1.39 -7.88 12.20
N ARG A 222 2.16 -8.35 11.20
CA ARG A 222 3.39 -9.14 11.36
C ARG A 222 3.17 -10.46 12.11
N ASN A 223 1.95 -10.93 12.30
CA ASN A 223 1.65 -12.07 13.17
C ASN A 223 1.99 -13.41 12.48
N ASP A 224 2.77 -14.27 13.13
CA ASP A 224 3.09 -15.61 12.59
C ASP A 224 3.13 -16.66 13.70
N TYR A 225 3.24 -17.93 13.32
CA TYR A 225 3.20 -19.08 14.25
C TYR A 225 4.59 -19.58 14.66
N ALA A 226 5.64 -19.00 14.08
CA ALA A 226 7.04 -19.22 14.36
C ALA A 226 7.84 -17.99 13.88
N GLY A 227 9.14 -17.92 14.18
CA GLY A 227 10.02 -16.84 13.71
C GLY A 227 10.92 -16.27 14.80
N THR A 228 11.93 -15.51 14.38
CA THR A 228 13.00 -14.98 15.24
C THR A 228 12.47 -14.16 16.41
N GLY A 229 11.50 -13.28 16.15
CA GLY A 229 10.90 -12.43 17.17
C GLY A 229 10.08 -13.14 18.25
N PHE A 230 9.79 -14.44 18.13
CA PHE A 230 9.09 -15.20 19.18
C PHE A 230 10.04 -15.99 20.08
N ILE A 231 11.33 -16.10 19.73
CA ILE A 231 12.31 -16.96 20.43
C ILE A 231 12.79 -16.28 21.72
N ASP A 232 12.96 -14.96 21.70
CA ASP A 232 13.46 -14.14 22.80
C ASP A 232 12.35 -13.54 23.67
N GLY A 233 11.08 -13.86 23.38
CA GLY A 233 9.92 -13.25 24.03
C GLY A 233 9.70 -11.78 23.67
N GLY A 234 10.40 -11.26 22.65
CA GLY A 234 10.25 -9.89 22.14
C GLY A 234 8.86 -9.67 21.56
N ARG A 235 8.37 -10.60 20.74
CA ARG A 235 7.01 -10.60 20.17
C ARG A 235 6.14 -11.66 20.82
N ARG A 236 4.84 -11.37 20.88
CA ARG A 236 3.79 -12.29 21.33
C ARG A 236 2.77 -12.49 20.22
N GLN A 237 2.32 -13.72 20.02
CA GLN A 237 1.28 -14.01 19.03
C GLN A 237 -0.05 -13.41 19.47
N ILE A 238 -0.77 -12.80 18.52
CA ILE A 238 -2.14 -12.31 18.70
C ILE A 238 -3.16 -13.21 17.98
N THR A 239 -2.73 -14.40 17.56
CA THR A 239 -3.48 -15.32 16.69
C THR A 239 -4.90 -15.61 17.18
N GLY A 240 -5.08 -15.90 18.47
CA GLY A 240 -6.41 -16.18 19.04
C GLY A 240 -7.33 -14.96 18.98
N TRP A 241 -6.82 -13.80 19.40
CA TRP A 241 -7.54 -12.52 19.34
C TRP A 241 -7.90 -12.14 17.90
N LEU A 242 -6.95 -12.27 16.96
CA LEU A 242 -7.16 -11.92 15.56
C LEU A 242 -8.22 -12.82 14.94
N TYR A 243 -8.09 -14.13 15.13
CA TYR A 243 -9.04 -15.10 14.60
C TYR A 243 -10.47 -14.84 15.10
N LEU A 244 -10.64 -14.60 16.40
CA LEU A 244 -11.93 -14.30 17.00
C LEU A 244 -12.51 -12.98 16.45
N SER A 245 -11.68 -11.94 16.37
CA SER A 245 -12.08 -10.63 15.84
C SER A 245 -12.57 -10.71 14.39
N LEU A 246 -11.96 -11.58 13.56
CA LEU A 246 -12.40 -11.80 12.19
C LEU A 246 -13.68 -12.65 12.12
N LYS A 247 -13.76 -13.73 12.89
CA LYS A 247 -14.92 -14.62 12.95
C LYS A 247 -16.18 -13.87 13.37
N GLU A 248 -16.06 -13.01 14.38
CA GLU A 248 -17.18 -12.21 14.92
C GLU A 248 -17.43 -10.93 14.13
N ASN A 249 -16.65 -10.65 13.08
CA ASN A 249 -16.72 -9.43 12.29
C ASN A 249 -16.67 -8.17 13.18
N LYS A 250 -15.71 -8.14 14.10
CA LYS A 250 -15.48 -7.02 15.03
C LYS A 250 -15.41 -5.69 14.26
N PRO A 251 -16.13 -4.64 14.71
CA PRO A 251 -16.00 -3.31 14.12
C PRO A 251 -14.54 -2.88 14.04
N TYR A 252 -14.11 -2.39 12.87
CA TYR A 252 -12.69 -2.14 12.63
C TYR A 252 -12.11 -1.02 13.52
N ASP A 253 -12.92 -0.04 13.91
CA ASP A 253 -12.51 0.97 14.89
C ASP A 253 -12.23 0.34 16.26
N GLN A 254 -13.05 -0.61 16.72
CA GLN A 254 -12.77 -1.39 17.93
C GLN A 254 -11.52 -2.27 17.76
N PHE A 255 -11.39 -2.93 16.61
CA PHE A 255 -10.20 -3.72 16.26
C PHE A 255 -8.91 -2.90 16.37
N VAL A 256 -8.91 -1.66 15.86
CA VAL A 256 -7.76 -0.74 15.91
C VAL A 256 -7.54 -0.23 17.33
N ARG A 257 -8.60 0.13 18.08
CA ARG A 257 -8.49 0.55 19.48
C ARG A 257 -7.83 -0.51 20.35
N GLU A 258 -8.25 -1.76 20.21
CA GLU A 258 -7.66 -2.89 20.94
C GLU A 258 -6.23 -3.25 20.49
N LEU A 259 -5.77 -2.76 19.33
CA LEU A 259 -4.36 -2.92 18.94
C LEU A 259 -3.50 -1.77 19.47
N LEU A 260 -4.01 -0.54 19.48
CA LEU A 260 -3.26 0.65 19.93
C LEU A 260 -3.28 0.81 21.46
N ASN A 261 -4.37 0.41 22.12
CA ASN A 261 -4.49 0.33 23.56
C ASN A 261 -4.82 -1.12 23.97
N PRO A 262 -3.80 -1.99 24.04
CA PRO A 262 -4.04 -3.42 23.98
C PRO A 262 -4.46 -4.07 25.31
N THR A 263 -5.22 -5.15 25.15
CA THR A 263 -5.51 -6.14 26.19
C THR A 263 -4.40 -7.20 26.27
N ALA A 264 -4.50 -8.14 27.21
CA ALA A 264 -3.55 -9.25 27.35
C ALA A 264 -3.46 -10.15 26.11
N GLU A 265 -4.52 -10.21 25.30
CA GLU A 265 -4.62 -11.04 24.10
C GLU A 265 -4.09 -10.34 22.83
N SER A 266 -4.06 -9.00 22.84
CA SER A 266 -3.67 -8.15 21.69
C SER A 266 -2.33 -7.42 21.89
N GLU A 267 -1.77 -7.40 23.11
CA GLU A 267 -0.51 -6.70 23.45
C GLU A 267 0.70 -7.11 22.62
N GLY A 268 0.64 -8.28 21.99
CA GLY A 268 1.68 -8.75 21.08
C GLY A 268 1.89 -7.86 19.85
N PHE A 269 0.90 -7.06 19.47
CA PHE A 269 1.00 -6.17 18.30
C PHE A 269 1.99 -5.01 18.51
N ILE A 270 1.86 -4.30 19.63
CA ILE A 270 2.73 -3.15 19.95
C ILE A 270 4.12 -3.57 20.43
N LYS A 271 4.31 -4.86 20.72
CA LYS A 271 5.60 -5.43 21.08
C LYS A 271 6.48 -5.63 19.83
N GLY A 272 7.65 -4.98 19.82
CA GLY A 272 8.66 -5.07 18.76
C GLY A 272 9.60 -6.27 18.89
N ILE A 273 10.41 -6.50 17.87
CA ILE A 273 11.51 -7.49 17.92
C ILE A 273 12.64 -6.92 18.77
N LYS A 274 13.18 -7.73 19.71
CA LYS A 274 14.35 -7.38 20.51
C LYS A 274 15.61 -7.98 19.90
N TRP A 275 16.15 -7.32 18.88
CA TRP A 275 17.36 -7.78 18.22
C TRP A 275 18.56 -7.89 19.20
N ARG A 276 19.44 -8.88 18.95
CA ARG A 276 20.65 -9.11 19.76
C ARG A 276 21.79 -8.21 19.30
N GLY A 277 22.59 -7.71 20.24
CA GLY A 277 23.79 -6.90 19.96
C GLY A 277 23.50 -5.41 19.81
N ASN A 278 24.44 -4.68 19.21
CA ASN A 278 24.25 -3.26 18.87
C ASN A 278 23.30 -3.16 17.68
N VAL A 279 22.16 -2.50 17.89
CA VAL A 279 21.10 -2.38 16.91
C VAL A 279 20.99 -0.93 16.49
N ASN A 280 20.71 -0.70 15.21
CA ASN A 280 20.48 0.63 14.68
C ASN A 280 19.30 1.29 15.42
N ALA A 281 19.38 2.58 15.69
CA ALA A 281 18.37 3.37 16.39
C ALA A 281 16.99 3.27 15.70
N SER A 282 16.97 3.08 14.37
CA SER A 282 15.76 2.87 13.57
C SER A 282 15.09 1.51 13.77
N GLN A 283 15.74 0.60 14.50
CA GLN A 283 15.29 -0.76 14.76
C GLN A 283 14.94 -1.01 16.24
N VAL A 284 15.01 0.00 17.11
CA VAL A 284 14.54 -0.15 18.49
C VAL A 284 13.02 -0.34 18.53
N PRO A 285 12.48 -1.07 19.54
CA PRO A 285 11.06 -1.39 19.59
C PRO A 285 10.10 -0.19 19.51
N GLU A 286 10.50 0.96 20.07
CA GLU A 286 9.74 2.20 20.06
C GLU A 286 9.59 2.75 18.64
N ILE A 287 10.68 2.74 17.85
CA ILE A 287 10.65 3.18 16.46
C ILE A 287 9.93 2.17 15.56
N GLN A 288 10.07 0.86 15.85
CA GLN A 288 9.26 -0.15 15.18
C GLN A 288 7.76 0.14 15.39
N PHE A 289 7.32 0.50 16.59
CA PHE A 289 5.93 0.89 16.86
C PHE A 289 5.49 2.05 15.96
N ALA A 290 6.28 3.12 15.89
CA ALA A 290 6.00 4.27 15.02
C ALA A 290 5.85 3.87 13.55
N GLN A 291 6.81 3.10 13.02
CA GLN A 291 6.78 2.61 11.64
C GLN A 291 5.54 1.75 11.38
N ASN A 292 5.24 0.79 12.26
CA ASN A 292 4.17 -0.19 12.04
C ASN A 292 2.79 0.46 12.13
N VAL A 293 2.53 1.27 13.16
CA VAL A 293 1.22 1.94 13.33
C VAL A 293 0.93 2.85 12.15
N SER A 294 1.92 3.64 11.74
CA SER A 294 1.80 4.59 10.63
C SER A 294 1.56 3.89 9.31
N GLN A 295 2.34 2.85 9.03
CA GLN A 295 2.18 2.08 7.80
C GLN A 295 0.84 1.35 7.81
N ILE A 296 0.49 0.61 8.87
CA ILE A 296 -0.69 -0.26 8.90
C ILE A 296 -2.00 0.54 8.91
N PHE A 297 -2.15 1.56 9.76
CA PHE A 297 -3.46 2.18 9.98
C PHE A 297 -3.66 3.46 9.18
N PHE A 298 -2.57 4.11 8.79
CA PHE A 298 -2.64 5.40 8.09
C PHE A 298 -2.07 5.35 6.68
N GLY A 299 -1.47 4.22 6.28
CA GLY A 299 -0.90 4.06 4.95
C GLY A 299 0.24 5.04 4.72
N GLU A 300 1.06 5.25 5.76
CA GLU A 300 2.18 6.17 5.73
C GLU A 300 3.48 5.45 6.09
N ASN A 301 4.41 5.39 5.15
CA ASN A 301 5.69 4.73 5.36
C ASN A 301 6.70 5.66 6.05
N MET A 302 7.08 5.31 7.28
CA MET A 302 8.07 6.04 8.09
C MET A 302 9.45 5.40 8.13
N LYS A 303 9.73 4.35 7.35
CA LYS A 303 11.04 3.68 7.41
C LYS A 303 12.18 4.65 7.08
N CYS A 304 12.03 5.52 6.07
CA CYS A 304 13.01 6.58 5.81
C CYS A 304 13.09 7.57 6.96
N ALA A 305 11.91 8.11 7.36
CA ALA A 305 11.73 9.05 8.47
C ALA A 305 12.37 8.58 9.79
N SER A 306 12.58 7.28 10.00
CA SER A 306 13.18 6.77 11.23
C SER A 306 14.70 6.94 11.36
N CYS A 307 15.40 7.32 10.28
CA CYS A 307 16.83 7.62 10.28
C CYS A 307 17.14 9.07 9.91
N HIS A 308 16.34 9.66 9.03
CA HIS A 308 16.47 11.02 8.50
C HIS A 308 15.12 11.45 7.93
N ASP A 309 14.94 12.73 7.59
CA ASP A 309 13.70 13.20 6.95
C ASP A 309 13.45 12.48 5.62
N SER A 310 12.21 12.08 5.35
CA SER A 310 11.89 11.24 4.20
C SER A 310 12.15 11.94 2.87
N PHE A 311 12.74 11.22 1.92
CA PHE A 311 12.95 11.71 0.54
C PHE A 311 11.76 11.45 -0.39
N ILE A 312 10.78 10.67 0.06
CA ILE A 312 9.67 10.18 -0.78
C ILE A 312 8.30 10.68 -0.32
N ASN A 313 8.20 11.27 0.87
CA ASN A 313 6.99 11.86 1.43
C ASN A 313 7.35 12.98 2.41
N ASP A 314 6.33 13.69 2.91
CA ASP A 314 6.52 14.87 3.76
C ASP A 314 6.84 14.54 5.25
N TRP A 315 7.06 13.26 5.60
CA TRP A 315 7.32 12.85 6.99
C TRP A 315 8.76 13.10 7.42
N LYS A 316 8.92 13.64 8.63
CA LYS A 316 10.21 14.01 9.19
C LYS A 316 10.69 13.05 10.27
N LEU A 317 11.97 13.18 10.62
CA LEU A 317 12.59 12.48 11.74
C LEU A 317 11.82 12.72 13.05
N GLU A 318 11.45 13.97 13.30
CA GLU A 318 10.67 14.37 14.48
C GLU A 318 9.30 13.66 14.58
N ASP A 319 8.65 13.35 13.45
CA ASP A 319 7.34 12.70 13.45
C ASP A 319 7.46 11.21 13.82
N ALA A 320 8.49 10.54 13.31
CA ALA A 320 8.77 9.14 13.64
C ALA A 320 9.13 8.99 15.14
N TYR A 321 10.00 9.87 15.64
CA TYR A 321 10.40 9.86 17.06
C TYR A 321 9.27 10.31 17.99
N GLY A 322 8.44 11.26 17.57
CA GLY A 322 7.25 11.67 18.32
C GLY A 322 6.23 10.54 18.48
N MET A 323 6.01 9.75 17.42
CA MET A 323 5.19 8.53 17.51
C MET A 323 5.83 7.46 18.39
N ALA A 324 7.16 7.31 18.33
CA ALA A 324 7.89 6.34 19.15
C ALA A 324 7.84 6.70 20.65
N ALA A 325 7.88 7.99 20.99
CA ALA A 325 7.79 8.48 22.37
C ALA A 325 6.45 8.17 23.07
N ILE A 326 5.40 7.82 22.30
CA ILE A 326 4.11 7.33 22.84
C ILE A 326 4.34 6.07 23.66
N ILE A 327 5.00 5.05 23.08
CA ILE A 327 5.20 3.76 23.75
C ILE A 327 6.43 3.75 24.67
N ALA A 328 7.38 4.68 24.47
CA ALA A 328 8.53 4.85 25.35
C ALA A 328 8.15 5.32 26.76
N GLY A 329 7.03 6.02 26.92
CA GLY A 329 6.59 6.60 28.20
C GLY A 329 7.44 7.77 28.68
N LYS A 330 8.39 8.25 27.87
CA LYS A 330 9.30 9.37 28.15
C LYS A 330 9.72 10.04 26.84
N PRO A 331 10.24 11.28 26.88
CA PRO A 331 10.85 11.89 25.69
C PRO A 331 12.00 11.02 25.16
N LEU A 332 12.07 10.85 23.84
CA LEU A 332 13.05 9.99 23.18
C LEU A 332 14.13 10.84 22.50
N GLU A 333 15.40 10.55 22.75
CA GLU A 333 16.50 11.20 22.03
C GLU A 333 16.48 10.81 20.55
N MET A 334 16.60 11.78 19.65
CA MET A 334 16.65 11.54 18.22
C MET A 334 18.04 11.10 17.77
N TYR A 335 18.06 10.19 16.80
CA TYR A 335 19.29 9.75 16.15
C TYR A 335 19.15 9.96 14.64
N ARG A 336 20.11 10.68 14.05
CA ARG A 336 20.22 10.84 12.60
C ARG A 336 21.28 9.87 12.08
N CYS A 337 20.84 8.83 11.37
CA CYS A 337 21.70 7.74 10.88
C CYS A 337 22.62 7.17 12.00
N ASP A 338 22.01 6.72 13.11
CA ASP A 338 22.68 6.21 14.32
C ASP A 338 23.53 7.21 15.12
N LYS A 339 23.58 8.49 14.71
CA LYS A 339 24.25 9.54 15.49
C LYS A 339 23.26 10.30 16.36
N PRO A 340 23.45 10.41 17.68
CA PRO A 340 22.57 11.20 18.53
C PRO A 340 22.59 12.66 18.11
N THR A 341 21.43 13.31 18.05
CA THR A 341 21.31 14.73 17.70
C THR A 341 21.42 15.65 18.92
N GLY A 342 21.30 15.12 20.13
CA GLY A 342 21.18 15.88 21.38
C GLY A 342 19.77 16.41 21.65
N GLU A 343 18.85 16.29 20.67
CA GLU A 343 17.46 16.71 20.80
C GLU A 343 16.56 15.55 21.23
N LYS A 344 15.52 15.87 22.01
CA LYS A 344 14.53 14.89 22.47
C LYS A 344 13.15 15.23 21.95
N MET A 345 12.41 14.21 21.53
CA MET A 345 11.03 14.33 21.09
C MET A 345 10.05 13.83 22.14
N ASP A 346 9.06 14.68 22.44
CA ASP A 346 7.88 14.31 23.21
C ASP A 346 6.90 13.48 22.38
N ALA A 347 6.00 12.76 23.07
CA ALA A 347 4.95 11.99 22.42
C ALA A 347 4.06 12.88 21.55
N LYS A 348 3.98 12.55 20.26
CA LYS A 348 3.22 13.31 19.24
C LYS A 348 2.48 12.31 18.36
N PHE A 349 1.18 12.54 18.19
CA PHE A 349 0.41 11.80 17.19
C PHE A 349 0.64 12.40 15.80
N LEU A 350 0.56 11.56 14.77
CA LEU A 350 0.78 11.99 13.38
C LEU A 350 -0.10 13.15 12.94
N PHE A 351 -1.39 13.03 13.23
CA PHE A 351 -2.39 14.02 12.87
C PHE A 351 -2.66 14.89 14.10
N HIS A 352 -1.71 15.78 14.39
CA HIS A 352 -1.74 16.66 15.56
C HIS A 352 -3.00 17.54 15.63
N GLU A 353 -3.64 17.79 14.48
CA GLU A 353 -4.90 18.54 14.36
C GLU A 353 -6.08 17.82 15.03
N LEU A 354 -6.00 16.49 15.24
CA LEU A 354 -7.04 15.73 15.96
C LEU A 354 -6.98 15.94 17.48
N GLY A 355 -5.87 16.45 17.99
CA GLY A 355 -5.70 16.82 19.38
C GLY A 355 -4.36 16.40 19.97
N PRO A 356 -4.00 16.99 21.13
CA PRO A 356 -2.71 16.77 21.76
C PRO A 356 -2.63 15.43 22.49
N ILE A 357 -1.39 15.01 22.76
CA ILE A 357 -1.03 13.99 23.76
C ILE A 357 -0.36 14.71 24.92
N ASP A 358 -0.82 14.46 26.15
CA ASP A 358 -0.19 15.03 27.34
C ASP A 358 1.19 14.37 27.58
N LYS A 359 2.25 15.17 27.48
CA LYS A 359 3.63 14.73 27.69
C LYS A 359 3.95 14.26 29.10
N THR A 360 3.13 14.59 30.10
CA THR A 360 3.29 14.18 31.50
C THR A 360 2.52 12.91 31.83
N SER A 361 1.60 12.50 30.97
CA SER A 361 0.77 11.31 31.18
C SER A 361 1.57 10.01 31.12
N SER A 362 1.02 8.97 31.76
CA SER A 362 1.63 7.63 31.75
C SER A 362 1.64 7.03 30.35
N ARG A 363 2.50 6.03 30.12
CA ARG A 363 2.52 5.29 28.84
C ARG A 363 1.13 4.76 28.46
N ASP A 364 0.40 4.21 29.41
CA ASP A 364 -0.89 3.58 29.14
C ASP A 364 -1.97 4.64 28.80
N ASP A 365 -1.93 5.81 29.47
CA ASP A 365 -2.79 6.94 29.12
C ASP A 365 -2.48 7.49 27.71
N ARG A 366 -1.20 7.53 27.30
CA ARG A 366 -0.81 7.92 25.95
C ARG A 366 -1.32 6.94 24.90
N LEU A 367 -1.19 5.64 25.15
CA LEU A 367 -1.70 4.60 24.25
C LEU A 367 -3.22 4.67 24.12
N LYS A 368 -3.93 4.85 25.24
CA LYS A 368 -5.38 5.10 25.26
C LYS A 368 -5.73 6.33 24.43
N ARG A 369 -5.04 7.45 24.64
CA ARG A 369 -5.28 8.69 23.90
C ARG A 369 -5.05 8.52 22.40
N VAL A 370 -4.00 7.81 22.01
CA VAL A 370 -3.69 7.53 20.59
C VAL A 370 -4.75 6.62 19.97
N ALA A 371 -5.25 5.63 20.70
CA ALA A 371 -6.36 4.79 20.24
C ALA A 371 -7.64 5.61 20.00
N GLU A 372 -7.95 6.58 20.88
CA GLU A 372 -9.06 7.53 20.70
C GLU A 372 -8.86 8.42 19.46
N LEU A 373 -7.68 9.04 19.32
CA LEU A 373 -7.35 9.89 18.18
C LEU A 373 -7.33 9.13 16.84
N ALA A 374 -6.85 7.89 16.84
CA ALA A 374 -6.82 7.04 15.66
C ALA A 374 -8.23 6.69 15.16
N THR A 375 -9.19 6.55 16.08
CA THR A 375 -10.53 5.98 15.78
C THR A 375 -11.68 6.97 15.95
N THR A 376 -11.38 8.24 16.15
CA THR A 376 -12.37 9.33 16.18
C THR A 376 -13.02 9.52 14.82
N GLU A 377 -14.27 9.98 14.79
CA GLU A 377 -15.00 10.30 13.56
C GLU A 377 -14.31 11.42 12.74
N GLY A 378 -13.50 12.26 13.38
CA GLY A 378 -12.67 13.26 12.71
C GLY A 378 -11.51 12.67 11.89
N ASN A 379 -11.18 11.38 12.06
CA ASN A 379 -10.08 10.72 11.38
C ASN A 379 -10.55 9.83 10.22
N GLY A 380 -10.86 10.47 9.09
CA GLY A 380 -11.14 9.77 7.83
C GLY A 380 -9.94 9.05 7.21
N ARG A 381 -8.70 9.33 7.66
CA ARG A 381 -7.50 8.64 7.16
C ARG A 381 -7.54 7.15 7.48
N LEU A 382 -8.01 6.77 8.68
CA LEU A 382 -8.13 5.37 9.07
C LEU A 382 -9.05 4.60 8.10
N ALA A 383 -10.24 5.14 7.84
CA ALA A 383 -11.23 4.54 6.94
C ALA A 383 -10.69 4.45 5.50
N ARG A 384 -10.13 5.53 4.96
CA ARG A 384 -9.55 5.56 3.61
C ARG A 384 -8.46 4.51 3.42
N THR A 385 -7.61 4.32 4.42
CA THR A 385 -6.50 3.36 4.34
C THR A 385 -7.00 1.94 4.20
N ILE A 386 -7.94 1.50 5.06
CA ILE A 386 -8.43 0.13 5.01
C ILE A 386 -9.27 -0.13 3.77
N VAL A 387 -10.16 0.79 3.36
CA VAL A 387 -10.96 0.58 2.14
C VAL A 387 -10.09 0.57 0.88
N ASN A 388 -9.02 1.37 0.83
CA ASN A 388 -8.05 1.32 -0.27
C ASN A 388 -7.37 -0.05 -0.37
N ARG A 389 -7.01 -0.65 0.77
CA ARG A 389 -6.39 -1.98 0.80
C ARG A 389 -7.34 -3.10 0.44
N LEU A 390 -8.59 -3.05 0.92
CA LEU A 390 -9.63 -4.00 0.52
C LEU A 390 -9.92 -3.88 -0.98
N TRP A 391 -9.99 -2.65 -1.49
CA TRP A 391 -10.10 -2.39 -2.92
C TRP A 391 -8.93 -2.98 -3.69
N ALA A 392 -7.67 -2.70 -3.29
CA ALA A 392 -6.49 -3.26 -3.92
C ALA A 392 -6.51 -4.80 -3.93
N ARG A 393 -6.93 -5.41 -2.82
CA ARG A 393 -7.05 -6.87 -2.69
C ARG A 393 -8.10 -7.46 -3.65
N LEU A 394 -9.20 -6.75 -3.91
CA LEU A 394 -10.29 -7.22 -4.76
C LEU A 394 -10.11 -6.85 -6.24
N MET A 395 -9.55 -5.68 -6.53
CA MET A 395 -9.44 -5.11 -7.88
C MET A 395 -8.04 -5.24 -8.48
N GLY A 396 -7.06 -5.70 -7.70
CA GLY A 396 -5.66 -5.91 -8.14
C GLY A 396 -4.79 -4.65 -8.09
N ARG A 397 -5.39 -3.48 -7.85
CA ARG A 397 -4.71 -2.19 -7.68
C ARG A 397 -5.55 -1.29 -6.78
N GLY A 398 -4.91 -0.59 -5.84
CA GLY A 398 -5.55 0.41 -4.99
C GLY A 398 -6.12 1.60 -5.75
N LEU A 399 -6.99 2.35 -5.07
CA LEU A 399 -7.40 3.71 -5.43
C LEU A 399 -6.20 4.67 -5.33
N VAL A 400 -5.40 4.49 -4.28
CA VAL A 400 -4.08 5.11 -4.12
C VAL A 400 -3.02 4.02 -4.23
N GLU A 401 -1.97 4.29 -5.03
CA GLU A 401 -0.78 3.45 -5.10
C GLU A 401 0.50 4.30 -4.96
N PRO A 402 1.55 3.79 -4.28
CA PRO A 402 1.55 2.59 -3.45
C PRO A 402 0.53 2.66 -2.31
N VAL A 403 -0.03 1.52 -1.88
CA VAL A 403 -1.06 1.47 -0.80
C VAL A 403 -0.57 2.00 0.56
N ASP A 404 0.76 2.18 0.73
CA ASP A 404 1.41 2.75 1.92
C ASP A 404 1.92 4.19 1.70
N MET A 405 1.35 4.86 0.70
CA MET A 405 1.56 6.28 0.44
C MET A 405 0.20 6.94 0.24
N MET A 406 -0.65 6.89 1.27
CA MET A 406 -2.01 7.42 1.24
C MET A 406 -2.08 8.94 1.11
N SER A 407 -0.95 9.63 1.23
CA SER A 407 -0.78 11.05 0.86
C SER A 407 -0.64 11.27 -0.65
N ASN A 408 -0.53 10.22 -1.48
CA ASN A 408 -0.64 10.33 -2.94
C ASN A 408 -2.09 10.50 -3.38
N ARG A 409 -2.30 11.24 -4.46
CA ARG A 409 -3.64 11.47 -5.01
C ARG A 409 -4.25 10.17 -5.54
N PRO A 410 -5.49 9.81 -5.16
CA PRO A 410 -6.19 8.67 -5.73
C PRO A 410 -6.55 8.91 -7.20
N TRP A 411 -6.68 7.85 -7.99
CA TRP A 411 -7.20 7.97 -9.36
C TRP A 411 -8.70 8.31 -9.40
N SER A 412 -9.43 7.99 -8.33
CA SER A 412 -10.80 8.46 -8.08
C SER A 412 -10.98 8.82 -6.60
N GLU A 413 -11.01 10.12 -6.33
CA GLU A 413 -11.21 10.69 -5.00
C GLU A 413 -12.62 10.41 -4.49
N ASP A 414 -13.65 10.64 -5.32
CA ASP A 414 -15.05 10.34 -5.01
C ASP A 414 -15.26 8.87 -4.61
N MET A 415 -14.58 7.94 -5.30
CA MET A 415 -14.70 6.52 -4.97
C MET A 415 -14.08 6.20 -3.59
N LEU A 416 -12.88 6.73 -3.33
CA LEU A 416 -12.18 6.53 -2.06
C LEU A 416 -12.98 7.13 -0.90
N ASP A 417 -13.46 8.35 -1.06
CA ASP A 417 -14.17 9.09 -0.03
C ASP A 417 -15.55 8.51 0.22
N TYR A 418 -16.27 8.09 -0.83
CA TYR A 418 -17.55 7.38 -0.68
C TYR A 418 -17.39 6.09 0.13
N LEU A 419 -16.43 5.24 -0.24
CA LEU A 419 -16.22 3.96 0.44
C LEU A 419 -15.79 4.18 1.90
N ALA A 420 -14.91 5.15 2.16
CA ALA A 420 -14.48 5.49 3.52
C ALA A 420 -15.64 6.03 4.36
N TRP A 421 -16.46 6.91 3.79
CA TRP A 421 -17.64 7.47 4.46
C TRP A 421 -18.71 6.40 4.74
N ASP A 422 -19.07 5.55 3.77
CA ASP A 422 -20.03 4.46 3.99
C ASP A 422 -19.52 3.50 5.07
N PHE A 423 -18.24 3.14 5.01
CA PHE A 423 -17.62 2.26 5.99
C PHE A 423 -17.71 2.80 7.41
N ALA A 424 -17.32 4.05 7.65
CA ALA A 424 -17.42 4.68 8.97
C ALA A 424 -18.88 4.83 9.42
N LYS A 425 -19.77 5.27 8.51
CA LYS A 425 -21.19 5.49 8.83
C LYS A 425 -21.94 4.20 9.18
N ASN A 426 -21.50 3.07 8.65
CA ASN A 426 -22.11 1.75 8.87
C ASN A 426 -21.33 0.89 9.88
N GLY A 427 -20.73 1.54 10.89
CA GLY A 427 -20.14 0.86 12.05
C GLY A 427 -18.85 0.11 11.74
N TYR A 428 -18.04 0.61 10.80
CA TYR A 428 -16.71 0.06 10.49
C TYR A 428 -16.74 -1.44 10.13
N ASN A 429 -17.80 -1.88 9.44
CA ASN A 429 -18.05 -3.27 9.12
C ASN A 429 -17.32 -3.72 7.84
N LEU A 430 -16.26 -4.53 7.99
CA LEU A 430 -15.43 -4.99 6.87
C LEU A 430 -16.21 -5.85 5.87
N LYS A 431 -17.03 -6.80 6.34
CA LYS A 431 -17.84 -7.66 5.46
C LYS A 431 -18.84 -6.85 4.62
N ARG A 432 -19.40 -5.77 5.17
CA ARG A 432 -20.26 -4.85 4.41
C ARG A 432 -19.48 -4.21 3.27
N THR A 433 -18.30 -3.64 3.54
CA THR A 433 -17.46 -3.01 2.51
C THR A 433 -17.09 -4.01 1.41
N LEU A 434 -16.68 -5.23 1.78
CA LEU A 434 -16.42 -6.31 0.83
C LEU A 434 -17.66 -6.59 -0.04
N SER A 435 -18.83 -6.73 0.59
CA SER A 435 -20.10 -6.96 -0.11
C SER A 435 -20.42 -5.87 -1.13
N ILE A 436 -20.27 -4.59 -0.77
CA ILE A 436 -20.50 -3.45 -1.67
C ILE A 436 -19.58 -3.53 -2.89
N ILE A 437 -18.29 -3.80 -2.67
CA ILE A 437 -17.31 -3.91 -3.76
C ILE A 437 -17.67 -5.06 -4.69
N VAL A 438 -17.86 -6.28 -4.18
CA VAL A 438 -18.07 -7.46 -5.02
C VAL A 438 -19.46 -7.52 -5.68
N SER A 439 -20.43 -6.76 -5.14
CA SER A 439 -21.76 -6.59 -5.76
C SER A 439 -21.75 -5.59 -6.91
N SER A 440 -20.65 -4.86 -7.15
CA SER A 440 -20.58 -3.89 -8.25
C SER A 440 -20.38 -4.57 -9.60
N ARG A 441 -21.00 -4.05 -10.65
CA ARG A 441 -20.70 -4.44 -12.04
C ARG A 441 -19.23 -4.21 -12.37
N THR A 442 -18.64 -3.17 -11.77
CA THR A 442 -17.21 -2.86 -11.88
C THR A 442 -16.34 -4.03 -11.43
N TYR A 443 -16.60 -4.62 -10.25
CA TYR A 443 -15.91 -5.83 -9.80
C TYR A 443 -16.29 -7.06 -10.63
N GLN A 444 -17.54 -7.18 -11.08
CA GLN A 444 -18.04 -8.32 -11.87
C GLN A 444 -17.74 -8.22 -13.37
N SER A 445 -16.80 -7.36 -13.74
CA SER A 445 -16.36 -7.15 -15.12
C SER A 445 -15.11 -7.99 -15.44
N ALA A 446 -14.85 -8.20 -16.73
CA ALA A 446 -13.67 -8.90 -17.21
C ALA A 446 -12.40 -8.22 -16.70
N THR A 447 -11.41 -9.02 -16.33
CA THR A 447 -10.11 -8.47 -15.93
C THR A 447 -9.37 -7.90 -17.12
N VAL A 448 -8.62 -6.83 -16.88
CA VAL A 448 -7.72 -6.22 -17.86
C VAL A 448 -6.28 -6.64 -17.57
N ILE A 449 -5.44 -6.64 -18.60
CA ILE A 449 -4.00 -6.80 -18.43
C ILE A 449 -3.50 -5.49 -17.81
N ALA A 450 -2.87 -5.58 -16.64
CA ALA A 450 -2.46 -4.40 -15.89
C ALA A 450 -1.55 -3.48 -16.73
N SER A 451 -1.97 -2.23 -16.92
CA SER A 451 -1.08 -1.16 -17.37
C SER A 451 0.05 -0.96 -16.36
N LYS A 452 1.27 -0.68 -16.84
CA LYS A 452 2.39 -0.30 -15.97
C LYS A 452 2.00 0.89 -15.09
N SER A 453 2.48 0.88 -13.85
CA SER A 453 2.39 2.00 -12.92
C SER A 453 3.11 3.22 -13.50
N GLY A 454 2.53 4.42 -13.33
CA GLY A 454 3.09 5.67 -13.83
C GLY A 454 2.14 6.86 -13.64
N GLU A 455 2.62 8.07 -13.91
CA GLU A 455 1.77 9.25 -14.03
C GLU A 455 0.72 9.03 -15.14
N GLY A 456 -0.53 9.44 -14.89
CA GLY A 456 -1.62 9.28 -15.88
C GLY A 456 -2.32 7.92 -15.88
N PHE A 457 -2.33 7.20 -14.76
CA PHE A 457 -3.11 5.96 -14.62
C PHE A 457 -4.59 6.17 -14.96
N VAL A 458 -5.10 5.31 -15.83
CA VAL A 458 -6.52 5.24 -16.20
C VAL A 458 -7.07 3.88 -15.77
N PHE A 459 -8.16 3.89 -15.00
CA PHE A 459 -8.83 2.67 -14.59
C PHE A 459 -9.66 2.11 -15.74
N GLU A 460 -9.26 0.94 -16.23
CA GLU A 460 -9.96 0.22 -17.31
C GLU A 460 -10.77 -0.97 -16.80
N GLY A 461 -10.56 -1.40 -15.56
CA GLY A 461 -11.20 -2.58 -14.98
C GLY A 461 -10.35 -3.21 -13.88
N PRO A 462 -10.86 -4.26 -13.21
CA PRO A 462 -10.06 -5.04 -12.27
C PRO A 462 -8.87 -5.69 -12.99
N SER A 463 -7.72 -5.78 -12.33
CA SER A 463 -6.56 -6.52 -12.84
C SER A 463 -6.61 -7.98 -12.41
N ALA A 464 -6.12 -8.88 -13.26
CA ALA A 464 -5.92 -10.28 -12.90
C ALA A 464 -4.97 -10.38 -11.70
N LYS A 465 -5.36 -11.16 -10.68
CA LYS A 465 -4.56 -11.32 -9.45
C LYS A 465 -4.07 -12.74 -9.35
N ARG A 466 -2.80 -12.92 -9.03
CA ARG A 466 -2.31 -14.25 -8.69
C ARG A 466 -2.93 -14.71 -7.36
N MET A 467 -3.28 -15.98 -7.26
CA MET A 467 -3.61 -16.61 -5.98
C MET A 467 -2.45 -16.42 -5.01
N THR A 468 -2.74 -16.12 -3.74
CA THR A 468 -1.70 -16.18 -2.71
C THR A 468 -1.23 -17.62 -2.51
N ALA A 469 -0.03 -17.78 -1.94
CA ALA A 469 0.47 -19.09 -1.52
C ALA A 469 -0.58 -19.91 -0.75
N GLU A 470 -1.32 -19.27 0.16
CA GLU A 470 -2.34 -19.93 0.96
C GLU A 470 -3.55 -20.36 0.11
N GLN A 471 -4.06 -19.51 -0.79
CA GLN A 471 -5.15 -19.88 -1.70
C GLN A 471 -4.74 -21.01 -2.66
N PHE A 472 -3.52 -20.94 -3.21
CA PHE A 472 -2.99 -21.96 -4.11
C PHE A 472 -2.85 -23.30 -3.38
N ILE A 473 -2.25 -23.32 -2.18
CA ILE A 473 -2.09 -24.54 -1.40
C ILE A 473 -3.44 -25.10 -0.93
N ASP A 474 -4.37 -24.25 -0.49
CA ASP A 474 -5.72 -24.68 -0.13
C ASP A 474 -6.44 -25.33 -1.32
N ALA A 475 -6.31 -24.76 -2.52
CA ALA A 475 -6.87 -25.32 -3.75
C ALA A 475 -6.23 -26.66 -4.12
N VAL A 476 -4.90 -26.74 -4.08
CA VAL A 476 -4.16 -28.01 -4.31
C VAL A 476 -4.60 -29.06 -3.31
N TRP A 477 -4.58 -28.76 -2.01
CA TRP A 477 -5.03 -29.68 -0.97
C TRP A 477 -6.49 -30.09 -1.12
N GLY A 478 -7.35 -29.19 -1.58
CA GLY A 478 -8.75 -29.44 -1.87
C GLY A 478 -8.94 -30.41 -3.04
N ILE A 479 -8.16 -30.28 -4.11
CA ILE A 479 -8.22 -31.16 -5.29
C ILE A 479 -7.58 -32.52 -4.98
N THR A 480 -6.36 -32.52 -4.45
CA THR A 480 -5.62 -33.76 -4.18
C THR A 480 -6.07 -34.45 -2.89
N LYS A 481 -6.90 -33.78 -2.07
CA LYS A 481 -7.37 -34.24 -0.75
C LYS A 481 -6.19 -34.62 0.16
N THR A 482 -5.17 -33.76 0.21
CA THR A 482 -3.88 -33.99 0.90
C THR A 482 -3.60 -33.07 2.08
N ALA A 483 -4.58 -32.23 2.44
CA ALA A 483 -4.45 -31.31 3.57
C ALA A 483 -3.93 -32.01 4.83
N PRO A 484 -3.13 -31.30 5.66
CA PRO A 484 -2.61 -31.87 6.89
C PRO A 484 -3.73 -32.14 7.89
N GLY A 485 -3.47 -33.07 8.82
CA GLY A 485 -4.44 -33.43 9.88
C GLY A 485 -4.43 -32.50 11.10
N LYS A 486 -3.51 -31.54 11.17
CA LYS A 486 -3.30 -30.69 12.36
C LYS A 486 -3.09 -29.22 11.98
N ILE A 487 -3.61 -28.34 12.83
CA ILE A 487 -3.43 -26.89 12.79
C ILE A 487 -2.27 -26.49 13.72
N ASP A 488 -1.40 -25.56 13.29
CA ASP A 488 -0.35 -24.98 14.14
C ASP A 488 -0.84 -23.74 14.91
N ALA A 489 -1.76 -22.97 14.32
CA ALA A 489 -2.36 -21.79 14.93
C ALA A 489 -3.13 -22.13 16.20
N LYS A 490 -2.90 -21.37 17.28
CA LYS A 490 -3.65 -21.49 18.53
C LYS A 490 -5.03 -20.82 18.41
N VAL A 491 -5.93 -21.47 17.69
CA VAL A 491 -7.30 -21.00 17.45
C VAL A 491 -8.32 -21.98 18.01
N GLU A 492 -9.40 -21.45 18.58
CA GLU A 492 -10.48 -22.26 19.13
C GLU A 492 -11.50 -22.60 18.03
N ARG A 493 -11.62 -23.90 17.74
CA ARG A 493 -12.58 -24.45 16.75
C ARG A 493 -13.54 -25.44 17.43
N LYS A 494 -14.06 -25.09 18.62
CA LYS A 494 -14.97 -25.96 19.38
C LYS A 494 -16.15 -26.38 18.48
N SER A 495 -16.22 -27.68 18.18
CA SER A 495 -17.39 -28.37 17.65
C SER A 495 -17.85 -27.99 16.23
N GLU A 496 -17.14 -28.45 15.19
CA GLU A 496 -17.73 -28.67 13.86
C GLU A 496 -16.93 -29.77 13.14
N LYS A 497 -17.62 -30.81 12.64
CA LYS A 497 -17.05 -32.01 12.00
C LYS A 497 -15.89 -31.67 11.05
N ALA A 498 -14.82 -32.48 11.10
CA ALA A 498 -13.70 -32.63 10.16
C ALA A 498 -13.62 -31.63 8.98
N ARG A 499 -13.48 -30.33 9.27
CA ARG A 499 -13.15 -29.34 8.24
C ARG A 499 -11.68 -29.47 7.87
N VAL A 500 -11.40 -29.30 6.60
CA VAL A 500 -10.04 -29.35 6.04
C VAL A 500 -9.19 -28.25 6.66
N VAL A 501 -7.94 -28.59 7.02
CA VAL A 501 -6.97 -27.60 7.54
C VAL A 501 -6.62 -26.61 6.45
N ARG A 502 -6.60 -25.31 6.79
CA ARG A 502 -6.26 -24.21 5.88
C ARG A 502 -4.79 -23.83 5.99
N ALA A 503 -4.18 -23.49 4.86
CA ALA A 503 -2.78 -23.10 4.74
C ALA A 503 -2.45 -21.86 5.58
N SER A 504 -3.42 -20.96 5.76
CA SER A 504 -3.29 -19.77 6.60
C SER A 504 -3.08 -20.09 8.08
N LEU A 505 -3.47 -21.29 8.55
CA LEU A 505 -3.43 -21.71 9.95
C LEU A 505 -2.26 -22.67 10.27
N VAL A 506 -1.40 -22.97 9.29
CA VAL A 506 -0.19 -23.78 9.48
C VAL A 506 1.06 -22.92 9.34
N LYS A 507 2.18 -23.42 9.87
CA LYS A 507 3.49 -22.78 9.71
C LYS A 507 3.89 -22.72 8.23
N SER A 508 4.62 -21.66 7.88
CA SER A 508 5.11 -21.43 6.52
C SER A 508 6.17 -22.48 6.12
N THR A 509 5.89 -23.25 5.07
CA THR A 509 6.83 -24.21 4.45
C THR A 509 7.71 -23.53 3.39
N LEU A 510 8.72 -24.24 2.88
CA LEU A 510 9.58 -23.71 1.80
C LEU A 510 8.77 -23.43 0.53
N LEU A 511 7.88 -24.35 0.15
CA LEU A 511 6.98 -24.18 -0.99
C LEU A 511 6.12 -22.91 -0.82
N MET A 512 5.51 -22.70 0.36
CA MET A 512 4.70 -21.50 0.60
C MET A 512 5.51 -20.20 0.48
N ARG A 513 6.77 -20.19 0.94
CA ARG A 513 7.65 -19.01 0.81
C ARG A 513 8.05 -18.77 -0.64
N ALA A 514 8.34 -19.82 -1.39
CA ALA A 514 8.59 -19.73 -2.82
C ALA A 514 7.37 -19.20 -3.59
N LEU A 515 6.17 -19.54 -3.13
CA LEU A 515 4.89 -19.01 -3.63
C LEU A 515 4.57 -17.57 -3.12
N GLY A 516 5.48 -16.94 -2.38
CA GLY A 516 5.36 -15.55 -1.94
C GLY A 516 4.73 -15.34 -0.56
N ARG A 517 4.59 -16.37 0.29
CA ARG A 517 4.21 -16.17 1.71
C ARG A 517 5.38 -15.53 2.48
N PRO A 518 5.21 -14.34 3.09
CA PRO A 518 6.28 -13.68 3.82
C PRO A 518 6.59 -14.38 5.15
N ASN A 519 7.76 -14.09 5.71
CA ASN A 519 8.16 -14.51 7.06
C ASN A 519 7.57 -13.62 8.18
N ARG A 520 6.89 -12.53 7.80
CA ARG A 520 6.15 -11.62 8.68
C ARG A 520 6.99 -11.01 9.81
N GLU A 521 8.28 -10.80 9.57
CA GLU A 521 9.14 -10.05 10.49
C GLU A 521 8.93 -8.53 10.35
N GLN A 522 8.52 -8.09 9.17
CA GLN A 522 8.13 -6.72 8.85
C GLN A 522 6.68 -6.68 8.34
N VAL A 523 6.09 -5.48 8.36
CA VAL A 523 4.77 -5.24 7.77
C VAL A 523 4.84 -5.51 6.27
N VAL A 524 3.91 -6.34 5.77
CA VAL A 524 3.75 -6.62 4.34
C VAL A 524 2.35 -6.22 3.92
N THR A 525 2.25 -5.17 3.11
CA THR A 525 0.98 -4.57 2.66
C THR A 525 0.64 -4.93 1.23
N THR A 526 1.66 -5.29 0.45
CA THR A 526 1.58 -5.82 -0.90
C THR A 526 2.57 -6.98 -1.04
N ARG A 527 2.20 -7.99 -1.83
CA ARG A 527 3.10 -9.09 -2.21
C ARG A 527 3.51 -8.89 -3.66
N PRO A 528 4.77 -9.17 -4.05
CA PRO A 528 5.17 -9.15 -5.46
C PRO A 528 4.28 -10.08 -6.29
N ALA A 529 3.85 -9.59 -7.46
CA ALA A 529 3.01 -10.37 -8.37
C ALA A 529 3.85 -11.25 -9.33
N ASP A 530 5.12 -10.89 -9.53
CA ASP A 530 6.00 -11.53 -10.50
C ASP A 530 6.38 -12.96 -10.09
N LEU A 531 6.49 -13.84 -11.08
CA LEU A 531 7.00 -15.19 -10.90
C LEU A 531 8.50 -15.13 -10.60
N THR A 532 8.92 -15.74 -9.49
CA THR A 532 10.34 -15.86 -9.18
C THR A 532 10.91 -17.17 -9.74
N THR A 533 12.22 -17.20 -10.00
CA THR A 533 12.92 -18.44 -10.40
C THR A 533 12.74 -19.55 -9.38
N LEU A 534 12.80 -19.23 -8.09
CA LEU A 534 12.57 -20.19 -7.01
C LEU A 534 11.16 -20.79 -7.09
N GLN A 535 10.16 -19.96 -7.35
CA GLN A 535 8.79 -20.42 -7.52
C GLN A 535 8.63 -21.36 -8.72
N ALA A 536 9.25 -21.02 -9.86
CA ALA A 536 9.20 -21.86 -11.05
C ALA A 536 9.85 -23.23 -10.80
N LEU A 537 10.98 -23.28 -10.08
CA LEU A 537 11.63 -24.53 -9.69
C LEU A 537 10.74 -25.37 -8.76
N GLU A 538 10.21 -24.77 -7.68
CA GLU A 538 9.35 -25.48 -6.73
C GLU A 538 8.07 -26.03 -7.38
N LEU A 539 7.48 -25.31 -8.32
CA LEU A 539 6.30 -25.79 -9.05
C LEU A 539 6.63 -26.87 -10.10
N ASN A 540 7.85 -26.93 -10.60
CA ASN A 540 8.25 -27.92 -11.60
C ASN A 540 8.72 -29.24 -10.96
N ASN A 541 9.52 -29.18 -9.90
CA ASN A 541 10.13 -30.38 -9.31
C ASN A 541 10.28 -30.32 -7.77
N GLY A 542 9.62 -29.37 -7.11
CA GLY A 542 9.64 -29.24 -5.65
C GLY A 542 9.07 -30.48 -4.97
N ARG A 543 9.85 -31.09 -4.07
CA ARG A 543 9.50 -32.36 -3.40
C ARG A 543 8.14 -32.30 -2.69
N GLU A 544 7.85 -31.19 -2.01
CA GLU A 544 6.59 -31.00 -1.29
C GLU A 544 5.39 -30.99 -2.26
N PHE A 545 5.50 -30.25 -3.36
CA PHE A 545 4.46 -30.15 -4.37
C PHE A 545 4.23 -31.49 -5.09
N VAL A 546 5.30 -32.15 -5.54
CA VAL A 546 5.23 -33.48 -6.18
C VAL A 546 4.57 -34.51 -5.27
N ASN A 547 4.84 -34.48 -3.96
CA ASN A 547 4.18 -35.38 -3.01
C ASN A 547 2.66 -35.15 -2.94
N TYR A 548 2.17 -33.91 -3.08
CA TYR A 548 0.74 -33.65 -3.16
C TYR A 548 0.12 -34.23 -4.43
N LEU A 549 0.80 -34.04 -5.57
CA LEU A 549 0.37 -34.57 -6.87
C LEU A 549 0.29 -36.09 -6.85
N ASN A 550 1.34 -36.77 -6.40
CA ASN A 550 1.39 -38.23 -6.34
C ASN A 550 0.29 -38.81 -5.45
N ARG A 551 0.01 -38.18 -4.30
CA ARG A 551 -1.07 -38.61 -3.41
C ARG A 551 -2.47 -38.30 -3.96
N GLY A 552 -2.63 -37.24 -4.73
CA GLY A 552 -3.88 -36.93 -5.42
C GLY A 552 -4.13 -37.87 -6.60
N ALA A 553 -3.07 -38.19 -7.33
CA ALA A 553 -3.12 -39.05 -8.51
C ALA A 553 -3.67 -40.44 -8.21
N THR A 554 -3.33 -41.02 -7.05
CA THR A 554 -3.88 -42.33 -6.63
C THR A 554 -5.41 -42.34 -6.55
N LYS A 555 -6.04 -41.20 -6.26
CA LYS A 555 -7.52 -41.06 -6.24
C LYS A 555 -8.07 -40.85 -7.65
N LEU A 556 -7.36 -40.10 -8.48
CA LEU A 556 -7.79 -39.79 -9.85
C LEU A 556 -7.76 -41.01 -10.79
N VAL A 557 -6.90 -42.00 -10.50
CA VAL A 557 -6.80 -43.25 -11.28
C VAL A 557 -8.12 -44.02 -11.32
N ASP A 558 -8.88 -44.03 -10.24
CA ASP A 558 -10.14 -44.78 -10.13
C ASP A 558 -11.38 -43.92 -10.42
N GLU A 559 -11.21 -42.60 -10.56
CA GLU A 559 -12.30 -41.65 -10.74
C GLU A 559 -12.95 -41.77 -12.13
N LYS A 560 -14.27 -41.93 -12.18
CA LYS A 560 -15.04 -41.85 -13.43
C LYS A 560 -15.17 -40.39 -13.84
N GLU A 561 -15.13 -40.09 -15.14
CA GLU A 561 -15.25 -38.70 -15.65
C GLU A 561 -14.19 -37.74 -15.06
N ARG A 562 -13.02 -38.28 -14.69
CA ARG A 562 -11.91 -37.57 -14.04
C ARG A 562 -11.49 -36.26 -14.69
N VAL A 563 -11.61 -36.17 -16.02
CA VAL A 563 -11.24 -34.97 -16.77
C VAL A 563 -12.27 -33.88 -16.48
N GLU A 564 -13.56 -34.17 -16.68
CA GLU A 564 -14.65 -33.25 -16.37
C GLU A 564 -14.66 -32.84 -14.90
N THR A 565 -14.55 -33.80 -13.98
CA THR A 565 -14.52 -33.54 -12.53
C THR A 565 -13.36 -32.60 -12.16
N LEU A 566 -12.14 -32.87 -12.65
CA LEU A 566 -10.98 -32.04 -12.32
C LEU A 566 -11.11 -30.62 -12.88
N TYR A 567 -11.63 -30.45 -14.09
CA TYR A 567 -11.88 -29.13 -14.68
C TYR A 567 -12.95 -28.35 -13.88
N LEU A 568 -14.00 -29.02 -13.40
CA LEU A 568 -15.02 -28.39 -12.56
C LEU A 568 -14.46 -28.01 -11.18
N GLU A 569 -13.69 -28.88 -10.53
CA GLU A 569 -13.07 -28.59 -9.22
C GLU A 569 -12.00 -27.50 -9.32
N ALA A 570 -11.14 -27.51 -10.35
CA ALA A 570 -10.00 -26.61 -10.45
C ALA A 570 -10.33 -25.26 -11.12
N LEU A 571 -11.14 -25.29 -12.18
CA LEU A 571 -11.40 -24.15 -13.07
C LEU A 571 -12.87 -23.70 -13.06
N SER A 572 -13.76 -24.44 -12.40
CA SER A 572 -15.20 -24.13 -12.33
C SER A 572 -15.88 -24.06 -13.71
N ARG A 573 -15.44 -24.89 -14.66
CA ARG A 573 -16.04 -25.04 -15.98
C ARG A 573 -15.77 -26.44 -16.53
N LEU A 574 -16.50 -26.83 -17.59
CA LEU A 574 -16.17 -28.04 -18.34
C LEU A 574 -14.95 -27.80 -19.25
N PRO A 575 -14.20 -28.86 -19.58
CA PRO A 575 -13.14 -28.80 -20.58
C PRO A 575 -13.72 -28.65 -21.98
N SER A 576 -13.05 -27.88 -22.82
CA SER A 576 -13.28 -27.82 -24.25
C SER A 576 -12.92 -29.13 -24.95
N SER A 577 -13.37 -29.31 -26.20
CA SER A 577 -13.04 -30.51 -26.98
C SER A 577 -11.53 -30.71 -27.16
N LEU A 578 -10.77 -29.63 -27.34
CA LEU A 578 -9.31 -29.67 -27.43
C LEU A 578 -8.68 -30.09 -26.09
N GLU A 579 -9.13 -29.51 -24.99
CA GLU A 579 -8.66 -29.88 -23.64
C GLU A 579 -8.96 -31.34 -23.30
N LYS A 580 -10.12 -31.87 -23.71
CA LYS A 580 -10.43 -33.30 -23.59
C LYS A 580 -9.48 -34.17 -24.43
N GLN A 581 -9.10 -33.72 -25.62
CA GLN A 581 -8.12 -34.43 -26.44
C GLN A 581 -6.75 -34.46 -25.76
N VAL A 582 -6.23 -33.31 -25.35
CA VAL A 582 -4.94 -33.19 -24.66
C VAL A 582 -4.93 -34.02 -23.36
N ALA A 583 -6.03 -33.99 -22.60
CA ALA A 583 -6.17 -34.82 -21.40
C ALA A 583 -6.04 -36.32 -21.71
N ARG A 584 -6.66 -36.80 -22.80
CA ARG A 584 -6.52 -38.20 -23.23
C ARG A 584 -5.10 -38.56 -23.66
N GLU A 585 -4.39 -37.63 -24.29
CA GLU A 585 -2.99 -37.82 -24.70
C GLU A 585 -2.07 -37.94 -23.47
N ILE A 586 -2.23 -37.08 -22.46
CA ILE A 586 -1.46 -37.13 -21.21
C ILE A 586 -1.79 -38.40 -20.40
N LEU A 587 -3.08 -38.72 -20.24
CA LEU A 587 -3.53 -39.86 -19.44
C LEU A 587 -3.27 -41.22 -20.09
N GLY A 588 -3.14 -41.25 -21.42
CA GLY A 588 -2.93 -42.46 -22.20
C GLY A 588 -4.14 -43.41 -22.22
N ALA A 589 -3.97 -44.57 -22.85
CA ALA A 589 -5.02 -45.59 -22.96
C ALA A 589 -5.35 -46.25 -21.61
N ARG A 590 -4.36 -46.34 -20.71
CA ARG A 590 -4.51 -46.82 -19.34
C ARG A 590 -3.94 -45.77 -18.39
N VAL A 591 -4.80 -45.23 -17.53
CA VAL A 591 -4.38 -44.22 -16.56
C VAL A 591 -3.56 -44.87 -15.46
N THR A 592 -2.31 -44.43 -15.32
CA THR A 592 -1.40 -44.77 -14.23
C THR A 592 -1.29 -43.62 -13.22
N PRO A 593 -0.81 -43.86 -11.98
CA PRO A 593 -0.53 -42.79 -11.04
C PRO A 593 0.39 -41.70 -11.59
N GLU A 594 1.36 -42.05 -12.42
CA GLU A 594 2.30 -41.10 -13.04
C GLU A 594 1.55 -40.21 -14.04
N SER A 595 0.83 -40.80 -15.01
CA SER A 595 0.04 -40.03 -15.98
C SER A 595 -1.02 -39.14 -15.33
N ALA A 596 -1.61 -39.59 -14.21
CA ALA A 596 -2.57 -38.81 -13.44
C ALA A 596 -1.89 -37.67 -12.68
N ALA A 597 -0.68 -37.87 -12.16
CA ALA A 597 0.10 -36.80 -11.52
C ALA A 597 0.53 -35.73 -12.54
N ASP A 598 0.96 -36.14 -13.73
CA ASP A 598 1.30 -35.23 -14.84
C ASP A 598 0.07 -34.43 -15.30
N PHE A 599 -1.10 -35.08 -15.39
CA PHE A 599 -2.34 -34.39 -15.73
C PHE A 599 -2.76 -33.39 -14.64
N LEU A 600 -2.67 -33.76 -13.35
CA LEU A 600 -2.89 -32.83 -12.25
C LEU A 600 -1.95 -31.64 -12.32
N TRP A 601 -0.65 -31.88 -12.55
CA TRP A 601 0.35 -30.82 -12.71
C TRP A 601 -0.04 -29.87 -13.86
N ALA A 602 -0.39 -30.42 -15.03
CA ALA A 602 -0.76 -29.63 -16.19
C ALA A 602 -1.93 -28.67 -15.91
N ILE A 603 -2.98 -29.15 -15.21
CA ILE A 603 -4.13 -28.31 -14.82
C ILE A 603 -3.73 -27.22 -13.82
N LEU A 604 -2.95 -27.58 -12.80
CA LEU A 604 -2.53 -26.63 -11.77
C LEU A 604 -1.57 -25.56 -12.31
N MET A 605 -0.86 -25.84 -13.40
CA MET A 605 0.03 -24.89 -14.06
C MET A 605 -0.69 -23.92 -15.00
N LEU A 606 -1.95 -24.16 -15.35
CA LEU A 606 -2.71 -23.24 -16.20
C LEU A 606 -2.80 -21.84 -15.56
N PRO A 607 -2.62 -20.76 -16.34
CA PRO A 607 -2.85 -19.41 -15.86
C PRO A 607 -4.26 -19.23 -15.28
N GLU A 608 -5.27 -19.88 -15.86
CA GLU A 608 -6.64 -19.87 -15.34
C GLU A 608 -6.77 -20.45 -13.93
N PHE A 609 -5.93 -21.44 -13.58
CA PHE A 609 -5.87 -21.95 -12.22
C PHE A 609 -5.17 -20.95 -11.29
N GLN A 610 -3.97 -20.51 -11.67
CA GLN A 610 -3.10 -19.70 -10.81
C GLN A 610 -3.60 -18.27 -10.57
N PHE A 611 -4.50 -17.76 -11.42
CA PHE A 611 -5.03 -16.41 -11.34
C PHE A 611 -6.52 -16.38 -10.98
N ILE A 612 -6.89 -15.30 -10.31
CA ILE A 612 -8.24 -14.86 -9.98
C ILE A 612 -8.60 -13.84 -11.07
N ASN A 613 -9.36 -14.30 -12.06
CA ASN A 613 -9.62 -13.61 -13.33
C ASN A 613 -11.04 -13.15 -13.52
#